data_AF-A0A1V2NI48-F1
#
_entry.id   AF-A0A1V2NI48-F1
#
_cell.length_a   1.000
_cell.length_b   1.000
_cell.length_c   1.000
_cell.angle_alpha   90.00
_cell.angle_beta   90.00
_cell.angle_gamma   90.00
#
_symmetry.space_group_name_H-M   'P 1'
#
loop_
_entity.id
_entity.type
_entity.pdbx_description
1 polymer ?
#
loop_
_entity_poly.entity_id
_entity_poly.type
_entity_poly.pdbx_seq_one_letter_code
_entity_poly.pdbx_strand_id
1 'polypeptide(L)'
;MSATEYAGLLALVCPPGSICWLCRRPVIYGLRRWHPWGPSLDHVLPASKGGTWDPSNLRPAHYGCNSGRRDRAPRTRRGTRSSRWANVGKRGNTND
;
A
#
# COMPACT_ATOMS: atom_id res chain seq x y z
N MET A 1 -19.55 -8.88 -5.51
CA MET A 1 -18.43 -9.83 -5.68
C MET A 1 -18.70 -11.05 -4.83
N SER A 2 -18.76 -12.22 -5.44
CA SER A 2 -18.94 -13.51 -4.76
C SER A 2 -17.65 -13.96 -4.06
N ALA A 3 -17.77 -14.95 -3.18
CA ALA A 3 -16.61 -15.55 -2.51
C ALA A 3 -15.63 -16.18 -3.53
N THR A 4 -16.15 -16.78 -4.60
CA THR A 4 -15.36 -17.41 -5.66
C THR A 4 -14.59 -16.39 -6.49
N GLU A 5 -15.23 -15.28 -6.86
CA GLU A 5 -14.57 -14.18 -7.58
C GLU A 5 -13.42 -13.60 -6.74
N TYR A 6 -13.65 -13.41 -5.44
CA TYR A 6 -12.60 -12.95 -4.52
C TYR A 6 -11.45 -13.96 -4.42
N ALA A 7 -11.75 -15.26 -4.31
CA ALA A 7 -10.72 -16.29 -4.26
C ALA A 7 -9.85 -16.31 -5.54
N GLY A 8 -10.47 -16.16 -6.71
CA GLY A 8 -9.77 -16.06 -7.99
C GLY A 8 -8.86 -14.84 -8.07
N LEU A 9 -9.37 -13.65 -7.69
CA LEU A 9 -8.56 -12.44 -7.64
C LEU A 9 -7.43 -12.52 -6.61
N LEU A 10 -7.68 -13.18 -5.47
CA LEU A 10 -6.67 -13.37 -4.44
C LEU A 10 -5.53 -14.26 -4.95
N ALA A 11 -5.85 -15.35 -5.65
CA ALA A 11 -4.87 -16.23 -6.26
C ALA A 11 -4.04 -15.51 -7.35
N LEU A 12 -4.67 -14.63 -8.13
CA LEU A 12 -4.01 -13.86 -9.18
C LEU A 12 -3.09 -12.76 -8.64
N VAL A 13 -3.57 -11.95 -7.70
CA VAL A 13 -2.89 -10.72 -7.24
C VAL A 13 -2.00 -10.96 -6.02
N CYS A 14 -2.35 -11.94 -5.20
CA CYS A 14 -1.66 -12.26 -3.94
C CYS A 14 -1.34 -13.76 -3.84
N PRO A 15 -0.60 -14.36 -4.80
CA PRO A 15 -0.19 -15.76 -4.73
C PRO A 15 0.80 -16.01 -3.58
N PRO A 16 0.91 -17.25 -3.06
CA PRO A 16 1.89 -17.62 -2.04
C PRO A 16 3.29 -17.08 -2.32
N GLY A 17 3.93 -16.51 -1.30
CA GLY A 17 5.22 -15.81 -1.44
C GLY A 17 5.10 -14.31 -1.70
N SER A 18 3.88 -13.76 -1.83
CA SER A 18 3.67 -12.32 -2.01
C SER A 18 4.21 -11.49 -0.86
N ILE A 19 4.73 -10.30 -1.20
CA ILE A 19 5.18 -9.29 -0.25
C ILE A 19 4.10 -8.21 -0.11
N CYS A 20 3.73 -7.90 1.13
CA CYS A 20 2.77 -6.84 1.42
C CYS A 20 3.32 -5.50 0.89
N TRP A 21 2.61 -4.86 -0.03
CA TRP A 21 3.09 -3.63 -0.66
C TRP A 21 3.09 -2.41 0.29
N LEU A 22 2.32 -2.48 1.38
CA LEU A 22 2.20 -1.42 2.38
C LEU A 22 3.36 -1.44 3.38
N CYS A 23 3.69 -2.62 3.94
CA CYS A 23 4.71 -2.75 4.99
C CYS A 23 6.01 -3.43 4.53
N ARG A 24 6.04 -3.96 3.30
CA ARG A 24 7.19 -4.66 2.69
C ARG A 24 7.64 -5.93 3.42
N ARG A 25 6.72 -6.60 4.13
CA ARG A 25 6.96 -7.90 4.78
C ARG A 25 6.18 -9.03 4.09
N PRO A 26 6.63 -10.29 4.17
CA PRO A 26 5.92 -11.43 3.58
C PRO A 26 4.51 -11.59 4.10
N VAL A 27 3.57 -11.94 3.22
CA VAL A 27 2.21 -12.34 3.57
C VAL A 27 2.21 -13.81 4.01
N ILE A 28 1.54 -14.12 5.12
CA ILE A 28 1.49 -15.48 5.67
C ILE A 28 0.18 -16.15 5.22
N TYR A 29 0.31 -17.31 4.57
CA TYR A 29 -0.81 -18.08 4.02
C TYR A 29 -1.25 -19.19 4.99
N GLY A 30 -2.41 -19.81 4.73
CA GLY A 30 -2.98 -20.85 5.60
C GLY A 30 -3.59 -20.33 6.90
N LEU A 31 -3.63 -19.01 7.09
CA LEU A 31 -4.23 -18.37 8.24
C LEU A 31 -5.73 -18.18 8.05
N ARG A 32 -6.47 -18.07 9.16
CA ARG A 32 -7.89 -17.68 9.12
C ARG A 32 -8.07 -16.38 8.32
N ARG A 33 -9.20 -16.26 7.62
CA ARG A 33 -9.50 -15.16 6.67
C ARG A 33 -9.19 -13.75 7.15
N TRP A 34 -9.40 -13.46 8.44
CA TRP A 34 -9.25 -12.12 9.04
C TRP A 34 -7.97 -11.98 9.88
N HIS A 35 -7.02 -12.90 9.72
CA HIS A 35 -5.78 -12.81 10.48
C HIS A 35 -5.00 -11.55 10.08
N PRO A 36 -4.48 -10.75 11.02
CA PRO A 36 -3.78 -9.50 10.70
C PRO A 36 -2.63 -9.65 9.70
N TRP A 37 -1.94 -10.80 9.71
CA TRP A 37 -0.83 -11.15 8.80
C TRP A 37 -1.24 -12.01 7.59
N GLY A 38 -2.54 -12.31 7.46
CA GLY A 38 -3.10 -13.11 6.37
C GLY A 38 -3.26 -12.30 5.07
N PRO A 39 -3.54 -12.98 3.95
CA PRO A 39 -3.64 -12.36 2.64
C PRO A 39 -4.91 -11.53 2.47
N SER A 40 -4.78 -10.40 1.81
CA SER A 40 -5.89 -9.54 1.38
C SER A 40 -5.54 -8.76 0.11
N LEU A 41 -6.57 -8.21 -0.53
CA LEU A 41 -6.45 -7.35 -1.71
C LEU A 41 -6.69 -5.90 -1.30
N ASP A 42 -5.64 -5.10 -1.40
CA ASP A 42 -5.70 -3.67 -1.10
C ASP A 42 -5.82 -2.88 -2.40
N HIS A 43 -6.80 -1.97 -2.43
CA HIS A 43 -7.05 -1.15 -3.60
C HIS A 43 -6.06 0.01 -3.65
N VAL A 44 -5.36 0.21 -4.76
CA VAL A 44 -4.42 1.32 -4.95
C VAL A 44 -5.18 2.65 -4.87
N LEU A 45 -6.20 2.81 -5.72
CA LEU A 45 -7.25 3.80 -5.57
C LEU A 45 -8.35 3.20 -4.68
N PRO A 46 -8.64 3.75 -3.48
CA PRO A 46 -9.67 3.20 -2.60
C PRO A 46 -11.03 3.08 -3.28
N ALA A 47 -11.80 2.04 -2.96
CA ALA A 47 -13.14 1.83 -3.53
C ALA A 47 -14.09 3.02 -3.28
N SER A 48 -13.99 3.66 -2.10
CA SER A 48 -14.75 4.88 -1.77
C SER A 48 -14.41 6.10 -2.65
N LYS A 49 -13.32 6.02 -3.42
CA LYS A 49 -12.85 7.05 -4.35
C LYS A 49 -12.91 6.59 -5.81
N GLY A 50 -13.73 5.58 -6.10
CA GLY A 50 -13.92 5.04 -7.46
C GLY A 50 -12.96 3.92 -7.85
N GLY A 51 -12.20 3.36 -6.91
CA GLY A 51 -11.36 2.18 -7.16
C GLY A 51 -12.17 0.95 -7.54
N THR A 52 -11.74 0.26 -8.61
CA THR A 52 -12.36 -0.98 -9.09
C THR A 52 -11.65 -2.21 -8.56
N TRP A 53 -12.28 -3.38 -8.73
CA TRP A 53 -11.69 -4.70 -8.48
C TRP A 53 -10.86 -5.22 -9.66
N ASP A 54 -10.51 -4.34 -10.61
CA ASP A 54 -9.61 -4.69 -11.69
C ASP A 54 -8.22 -5.05 -11.11
N PRO A 55 -7.58 -6.16 -11.54
CA PRO A 55 -6.26 -6.56 -11.06
C PRO A 55 -5.20 -5.46 -11.11
N SER A 56 -5.29 -4.51 -12.05
CA SER A 56 -4.37 -3.37 -12.15
C SER A 56 -4.50 -2.38 -10.98
N ASN A 57 -5.68 -2.30 -10.35
CA ASN A 57 -5.94 -1.47 -9.18
C ASN A 57 -5.72 -2.23 -7.86
N LEU A 58 -5.38 -3.52 -7.90
CA LEU A 58 -5.22 -4.34 -6.71
C LEU A 58 -3.74 -4.64 -6.42
N ARG A 59 -3.40 -4.73 -5.14
CA ARG A 59 -2.06 -5.10 -4.68
C ARG A 59 -2.11 -6.06 -3.49
N PRO A 60 -1.11 -6.95 -3.35
CA PRO A 60 -1.03 -7.88 -2.23
C PRO A 60 -0.75 -7.15 -0.93
N ALA A 61 -1.61 -7.30 0.07
CA ALA A 61 -1.44 -6.70 1.38
C ALA A 61 -1.87 -7.65 2.50
N HIS A 62 -1.29 -7.46 3.69
CA HIS A 62 -1.83 -8.07 4.89
C HIS A 62 -3.23 -7.53 5.20
N TYR A 63 -4.12 -8.39 5.69
CA TYR A 63 -5.46 -7.97 6.13
C TYR A 63 -5.41 -6.81 7.13
N GLY A 64 -4.51 -6.88 8.12
CA GLY A 64 -4.35 -5.84 9.13
C GLY A 64 -3.81 -4.52 8.56
N CYS A 65 -2.84 -4.59 7.63
CA CYS A 65 -2.31 -3.39 6.98
C CYS A 65 -3.36 -2.70 6.10
N ASN A 66 -4.11 -3.47 5.31
CA ASN A 66 -5.19 -2.99 4.45
C ASN A 66 -6.31 -2.35 5.29
N SER A 67 -6.82 -3.07 6.29
CA SER A 67 -7.82 -2.55 7.24
C SER A 67 -7.34 -1.27 7.95
N GLY A 68 -6.07 -1.24 8.34
CA GLY A 68 -5.43 -0.08 8.96
C GLY A 68 -5.22 1.10 8.02
N ARG A 69 -5.08 0.89 6.70
CA ARG A 69 -4.92 1.95 5.69
C ARG A 69 -6.24 2.70 5.46
N ARG A 70 -7.36 1.97 5.34
CA ARG A 70 -8.67 2.52 4.96
C ARG A 70 -8.58 3.23 3.60
N ASP A 71 -9.10 4.45 3.49
CA ASP A 71 -9.13 5.27 2.28
C ASP A 71 -7.92 6.22 2.13
N ARG A 72 -6.92 6.10 3.02
CA ARG A 72 -5.72 6.92 3.00
C ARG A 72 -4.83 6.55 1.83
N ALA A 73 -4.12 7.54 1.30
CA ALA A 73 -3.05 7.30 0.34
C ALA A 73 -1.99 6.37 0.97
N PRO A 74 -1.36 5.48 0.17
CA PRO A 74 -0.27 4.67 0.68
C PRO A 74 0.80 5.61 1.21
N ARG A 75 1.38 5.28 2.37
CA ARG A 75 2.44 6.12 2.96
C ARG A 75 3.57 6.18 1.95
N THR A 76 3.77 7.34 1.34
CA THR A 76 5.00 7.58 0.59
C THR A 76 6.14 7.41 1.60
N ARG A 77 7.16 6.62 1.24
CA ARG A 77 8.43 6.75 1.94
C ARG A 77 8.77 8.22 1.78
N ARG A 78 8.79 9.00 2.87
CA ARG A 78 9.31 10.36 2.84
C ARG A 78 10.68 10.25 2.20
N GLY A 79 10.80 10.66 0.93
CA GLY A 79 12.11 10.81 0.32
C GLY A 79 12.89 11.71 1.25
N THR A 80 14.16 11.39 1.48
CA THR A 80 15.08 12.29 2.18
C THR A 80 14.95 13.65 1.48
N ARG A 81 14.34 14.64 2.13
CA ARG A 81 14.33 16.00 1.58
C ARG A 81 15.79 16.37 1.38
N SER A 82 16.22 16.55 0.14
CA SER A 82 17.57 17.00 -0.14
C SER A 82 17.78 18.33 0.58
N SER A 83 18.71 18.36 1.53
CA SER A 83 19.10 19.57 2.25
C SER A 83 19.63 20.66 1.31
N ARG A 84 19.98 20.30 0.06
CA ARG A 84 20.42 21.24 -0.97
C ARG A 84 19.36 22.28 -1.32
N TRP A 85 18.08 21.92 -1.39
CA TRP A 85 17.01 22.89 -1.68
C TRP A 85 16.56 23.67 -0.45
N ALA A 86 16.73 23.10 0.75
CA ALA A 86 16.34 23.76 2.01
C ALA A 86 17.22 24.99 2.34
N ASN A 87 18.44 25.08 1.79
CA ASN A 87 19.40 26.16 2.08
C ASN A 87 19.58 27.18 0.95
N VAL A 88 18.90 27.03 -0.20
CA VAL A 88 19.04 27.97 -1.34
C VAL A 88 18.57 29.39 -0.97
N GLY A 89 17.64 29.55 -0.03
CA GLY A 89 17.13 30.86 0.40
C GLY A 89 17.90 31.56 1.53
N LYS A 90 19.01 31.00 2.05
CA LYS A 90 19.75 31.56 3.20
C LYS A 90 21.07 32.26 2.86
N ARG A 91 21.28 32.68 1.61
CA ARG A 91 22.44 33.49 1.21
C ARG A 91 21.99 34.78 0.58
N GLY A 92 21.85 35.80 1.40
CA GLY A 92 21.58 37.17 0.97
C GLY A 92 21.38 38.07 2.16
N ASN A 93 22.49 38.59 2.72
CA ASN A 93 22.66 39.97 3.21
C ASN A 93 24.00 40.07 3.98
N THR A 94 25.06 40.49 3.29
CA THR A 94 26.22 41.14 3.92
C THR A 94 26.46 42.39 3.09
N ASN A 95 26.02 43.54 3.64
CA ASN A 95 26.38 44.86 3.13
C ASN A 95 27.78 45.18 3.65
N ASP A 96 28.74 45.35 2.74
CA ASP A 96 30.03 46.02 2.96
C ASP A 96 30.18 47.13 1.90
#